data_AF-A0A1G7IVK6-F1
#
_entry.id   AF-A0A1G7IVK6-F1
#
_cell.length_a   1.000
_cell.length_b   1.000
_cell.length_c   1.000
_cell.angle_alpha   90.00
_cell.angle_beta   90.00
_cell.angle_gamma   90.00
#
_symmetry.space_group_name_H-M   'P 1'
#
loop_
_entity.id
_entity.type
_entity.pdbx_description
1 polymer ?
#
loop_
_entity_poly.entity_id
_entity_poly.type
_entity_poly.pdbx_seq_one_letter_code
_entity_poly.pdbx_strand_id
1 'polypeptide(L)'
;MSAGATYPRNPRLAVRRFCLICQGDAPSAVRACADAACALWPWRLSEAPKEPEAARAALRAVRRQCLACAGSRAEVRTCAAREACPLWHWRFGVRPQTYRAVRRRFFAPKPLRLL
;
A
#
# COMPACT_ATOMS: atom_id res chain seq x y z
N MET A 1 -22.04 -13.98 2.23
CA MET A 1 -20.80 -14.43 1.56
C MET A 1 -19.87 -13.23 1.44
N SER A 2 -18.84 -13.14 2.28
CA SER A 2 -17.95 -11.98 2.28
C SER A 2 -17.02 -12.02 1.07
N ALA A 3 -17.17 -11.09 0.13
CA ALA A 3 -16.24 -10.90 -0.97
C ALA A 3 -14.82 -10.73 -0.40
N GLY A 4 -13.97 -11.73 -0.61
CA GLY A 4 -12.58 -11.70 -0.18
C GLY A 4 -11.86 -10.51 -0.80
N ALA A 5 -10.94 -9.90 -0.06
CA ALA A 5 -10.13 -8.81 -0.60
C ALA A 5 -9.30 -9.30 -1.81
N THR A 6 -9.47 -8.66 -2.97
CA THR A 6 -8.73 -8.95 -4.22
C THR A 6 -7.29 -8.44 -4.20
N TYR A 7 -6.85 -7.80 -3.11
CA TYR A 7 -5.52 -7.22 -2.96
C TYR A 7 -4.65 -7.99 -1.95
N PRO A 8 -3.31 -7.91 -2.06
CA PRO A 8 -2.40 -8.63 -1.16
C PRO A 8 -2.67 -8.30 0.31
N ARG A 9 -2.83 -9.31 1.16
CA ARG A 9 -3.23 -9.17 2.58
C ARG A 9 -2.16 -8.53 3.49
N ASN A 10 -0.93 -8.43 3.01
CA ASN A 10 0.23 -7.88 3.73
C ASN A 10 0.89 -6.81 2.86
N PRO A 11 1.28 -5.64 3.42
CA PRO A 11 1.96 -4.59 2.67
C PRO A 11 3.22 -5.07 1.96
N ARG A 12 3.96 -6.05 2.50
CA ARG A 12 5.16 -6.58 1.84
C ARG A 12 4.85 -7.41 0.61
N LEU A 13 3.76 -8.19 0.65
CA LEU A 13 3.28 -8.90 -0.54
C LEU A 13 2.83 -7.90 -1.61
N ALA A 14 2.21 -6.79 -1.21
CA ALA A 14 1.87 -5.70 -2.11
C ALA A 14 3.12 -5.05 -2.73
N VAL A 15 4.16 -4.78 -1.93
CA VAL A 15 5.45 -4.27 -2.44
C VAL A 15 6.09 -5.27 -3.41
N ARG A 16 6.17 -6.55 -3.04
CA ARG A 16 6.74 -7.58 -3.93
C ARG A 16 5.99 -7.65 -5.26
N ARG A 17 4.65 -7.66 -5.23
CA ARG A 17 3.83 -7.68 -6.45
C ARG A 17 4.03 -6.41 -7.28
N PHE A 18 4.11 -5.24 -6.64
CA PHE A 18 4.39 -3.98 -7.32
C PHE A 18 5.77 -4.00 -8.00
N CYS A 19 6.80 -4.47 -7.29
CA CYS A 19 8.15 -4.56 -7.86
C CYS A 19 8.22 -5.54 -9.04
N LEU A 20 7.48 -6.66 -8.99
CA LEU A 20 7.37 -7.56 -10.14
C LEU A 20 6.78 -6.83 -11.35
N ILE A 21 5.64 -6.16 -11.21
CA ILE A 21 5.02 -5.40 -12.30
C ILE A 21 5.98 -4.31 -12.84
N CYS A 22 6.63 -3.58 -11.94
CA CYS A 22 7.61 -2.54 -12.28
C CYS A 22 8.80 -3.08 -13.10
N GLN A 23 9.17 -4.34 -12.89
CA GLN A 23 10.32 -5.00 -13.54
C GLN A 23 9.88 -6.02 -14.60
N GLY A 24 8.72 -5.81 -15.23
CA GLY A 24 8.23 -6.65 -16.33
C GLY A 24 7.89 -8.09 -15.91
N ASP A 25 7.36 -8.27 -14.70
CA ASP A 25 7.02 -9.56 -14.08
C ASP A 25 8.21 -10.54 -13.94
N ALA A 26 9.46 -10.07 -14.04
CA ALA A 26 10.66 -10.90 -13.94
C ALA A 26 11.29 -10.88 -12.52
N PRO A 27 11.30 -12.01 -11.77
CA PRO A 27 11.90 -12.07 -10.44
C PRO A 27 13.40 -11.77 -10.41
N SER A 28 14.14 -12.16 -11.46
CA SER A 28 15.56 -11.86 -11.64
C SER A 28 15.79 -10.35 -11.79
N ALA A 29 14.97 -9.66 -12.58
CA ALA A 29 15.05 -8.21 -12.75
C ALA A 29 14.79 -7.47 -11.43
N VAL A 30 13.84 -7.94 -10.60
CA VAL A 30 13.65 -7.35 -9.25
C VAL A 30 14.89 -7.53 -8.36
N ARG A 31 15.59 -8.66 -8.45
CA ARG A 31 16.86 -8.87 -7.72
C ARG A 31 17.95 -7.94 -8.23
N ALA A 32 18.06 -7.78 -9.55
CA ALA A 32 19.04 -6.93 -10.22
C ALA A 32 18.73 -5.42 -10.18
N CYS A 33 17.54 -5.01 -9.72
CA CYS A 33 17.16 -3.61 -9.66
C CYS A 33 18.15 -2.77 -8.84
N ALA A 34 18.78 -1.81 -9.52
CA ALA A 34 19.84 -0.95 -8.99
C ALA A 34 19.35 0.34 -8.32
N ASP A 35 18.04 0.60 -8.35
CA ASP A 35 17.45 1.83 -7.77
C ASP A 35 17.40 1.76 -6.24
N ALA A 36 18.56 1.88 -5.59
CA ALA A 36 18.71 1.88 -4.14
C ALA A 36 18.03 3.08 -3.46
N ALA A 37 17.74 4.15 -4.20
CA ALA A 37 17.01 5.32 -3.72
C ALA A 37 15.49 5.08 -3.65
N CYS A 38 14.96 4.10 -4.40
CA CYS A 38 13.57 3.73 -4.34
C CYS A 38 13.14 3.41 -2.90
N ALA A 39 12.05 4.04 -2.45
CA ALA A 39 11.54 3.83 -1.09
C ALA A 39 11.20 2.36 -0.78
N LEU A 40 10.89 1.58 -1.82
CA LEU A 40 10.55 0.17 -1.73
C LEU A 40 11.75 -0.78 -1.84
N TRP A 41 12.94 -0.29 -2.21
CA TRP A 41 14.11 -1.13 -2.47
C TRP A 41 14.45 -2.11 -1.33
N PRO A 42 14.42 -1.72 -0.05
CA PRO A 42 14.68 -2.64 1.06
C PRO A 42 13.61 -3.75 1.23
N TRP A 43 12.44 -3.57 0.62
CA TRP A 43 11.25 -4.40 0.77
C TRP A 43 10.90 -5.18 -0.50
N ARG A 44 11.69 -5.02 -1.57
CA ARG A 44 11.42 -5.61 -2.90
C ARG A 44 11.56 -7.13 -2.94
N LEU A 45 12.30 -7.69 -1.98
CA LEU A 45 12.53 -9.12 -1.81
C LEU A 45 11.73 -9.67 -0.63
N SER A 46 11.38 -10.96 -0.72
CA SER A 46 10.51 -11.66 0.24
C SER A 46 11.17 -11.93 1.60
N GLU A 47 12.48 -11.67 1.72
CA GLU A 47 13.31 -12.00 2.88
C GLU A 47 13.23 -10.97 4.02
N ALA A 48 12.37 -9.94 3.90
CA ALA A 48 12.27 -8.88 4.89
C ALA A 48 11.78 -9.39 6.28
N PRO A 49 12.32 -8.88 7.40
CA PRO A 49 12.11 -9.41 8.76
C PRO A 49 10.64 -9.53 9.14
N LYS A 50 10.13 -10.68 9.62
CA LYS A 50 8.67 -10.90 9.84
C LYS A 50 8.05 -10.09 10.99
N GLU A 51 8.87 -9.37 11.75
CA GLU A 51 8.44 -8.62 12.94
C GLU A 51 7.39 -7.53 12.67
N PRO A 52 6.54 -7.21 13.67
CA PRO A 52 5.50 -6.18 13.56
C PRO A 52 6.05 -4.82 13.13
N GLU A 53 7.24 -4.45 13.61
CA GLU A 53 7.86 -3.17 13.26
C GLU A 53 8.23 -3.09 11.78
N ALA A 54 8.70 -4.20 11.21
CA ALA A 54 9.00 -4.27 9.79
C ALA A 54 7.72 -4.16 8.93
N ALA A 55 6.55 -4.55 9.44
CA ALA A 55 5.28 -4.28 8.74
C ALA A 55 4.94 -2.79 8.75
N ARG A 56 5.18 -2.07 9.85
CA ARG A 56 5.02 -0.60 9.90
C ARG A 56 6.00 0.11 9.00
N ALA A 57 7.26 -0.31 9.00
CA ALA A 57 8.29 0.27 8.15
C ALA A 57 7.97 0.08 6.65
N ALA A 58 7.45 -1.09 6.26
CA ALA A 58 6.94 -1.32 4.91
C ALA A 58 5.77 -0.37 4.55
N LEU A 59 4.83 -0.13 5.47
CA LEU A 59 3.76 0.86 5.24
C LEU A 59 4.31 2.28 5.02
N ARG A 60 5.32 2.69 5.80
CA ARG A 60 5.99 4.00 5.60
C ARG A 60 6.68 4.06 4.23
N ALA A 61 7.31 2.98 3.80
CA ALA A 61 7.92 2.86 2.48
C ALA A 61 6.89 3.00 1.35
N VAL A 62 5.75 2.29 1.46
CA VAL A 62 4.64 2.44 0.52
C VAL A 62 4.14 3.88 0.46
N ARG A 63 4.01 4.55 1.61
CA ARG A 63 3.57 5.95 1.65
C ARG A 63 4.53 6.88 0.91
N ARG A 64 5.84 6.71 1.12
CA ARG A 64 6.88 7.47 0.41
C ARG A 64 6.82 7.22 -1.10
N GLN A 65 6.69 5.96 -1.51
CA GLN A 65 6.56 5.62 -2.94
C GLN A 65 5.33 6.28 -3.57
N CYS A 66 4.18 6.23 -2.90
CA CYS A 66 2.96 6.86 -3.44
C CYS A 66 3.08 8.38 -3.50
N LEU A 67 3.80 9.03 -2.57
CA LEU A 67 4.08 10.46 -2.65
C LEU A 67 5.02 10.78 -3.82
N ALA A 68 6.08 10.01 -4.01
CA ALA A 68 7.01 10.20 -5.12
C ALA A 68 6.32 9.98 -6.49
N CYS A 69 5.47 8.96 -6.58
CA CYS A 69 4.75 8.62 -7.82
C CYS A 69 3.65 9.64 -8.15
N ALA A 70 2.85 10.06 -7.17
CA ALA A 70 1.69 10.92 -7.41
C ALA A 70 1.98 12.42 -7.22
N GLY A 71 3.15 12.83 -6.71
CA GLY A 71 3.52 14.23 -6.49
C GLY A 71 3.08 14.79 -5.13
N SER A 72 1.80 14.67 -4.77
CA SER A 72 1.26 15.31 -3.56
C SER A 72 0.33 14.44 -2.70
N ARG A 73 0.02 14.93 -1.49
CA ARG A 73 -0.99 14.29 -0.63
C ARG A 73 -2.39 14.31 -1.25
N ALA A 74 -2.72 15.36 -2.00
CA ALA A 74 -4.02 15.49 -2.66
C ALA A 74 -4.14 14.46 -3.78
N GLU A 75 -3.11 14.33 -4.62
CA GLU A 75 -3.08 13.39 -5.74
C GLU A 75 -3.08 11.93 -5.29
N VAL A 76 -2.42 11.59 -4.17
CA VAL A 76 -2.55 10.23 -3.61
C VAL A 76 -3.99 9.93 -3.18
N ARG A 77 -4.76 10.93 -2.72
CA ARG A 77 -6.16 10.71 -2.34
C ARG A 77 -7.03 10.43 -3.58
N THR A 78 -6.77 11.13 -4.68
CA THR A 78 -7.55 11.04 -5.94
C THR A 78 -7.00 10.02 -6.93
N CYS A 79 -5.88 9.35 -6.64
CA CYS A 79 -5.27 8.34 -7.50
C CYS A 79 -6.27 7.29 -8.00
N ALA A 80 -6.40 7.18 -9.32
CA ALA A 80 -7.38 6.34 -10.00
C ALA A 80 -6.93 4.88 -10.24
N ALA A 81 -5.69 4.53 -9.91
CA ALA A 81 -5.12 3.22 -10.26
C ALA A 81 -5.90 2.02 -9.67
N ARG A 82 -6.50 2.16 -8.48
CA ARG A 82 -7.33 1.12 -7.83
C ARG A 82 -6.63 -0.25 -7.86
N GLU A 83 -7.33 -1.30 -8.29
CA GLU A 83 -6.82 -2.68 -8.33
C GLU A 83 -5.68 -2.88 -9.36
N ALA A 84 -5.49 -1.95 -10.31
CA ALA A 84 -4.37 -2.01 -11.25
C ALA A 84 -3.01 -1.71 -10.57
N CYS A 85 -3.03 -1.13 -9.36
CA CYS A 85 -1.82 -0.90 -8.57
C CYS A 85 -1.87 -1.71 -7.26
N PRO A 86 -0.96 -2.68 -7.05
CA PRO A 86 -0.93 -3.48 -5.82
C PRO A 86 -0.80 -2.67 -4.53
N LEU A 87 -0.23 -1.45 -4.61
CA LEU A 87 -0.04 -0.57 -3.46
C LEU A 87 -1.27 0.27 -3.14
N TRP A 88 -2.29 0.32 -3.99
CA TRP A 88 -3.35 1.33 -3.89
C TRP A 88 -4.11 1.28 -2.57
N HIS A 89 -4.42 0.09 -2.06
CA HIS A 89 -5.09 -0.08 -0.76
C HIS A 89 -4.21 0.33 0.44
N TRP A 90 -2.90 0.37 0.23
CA TRP A 90 -1.87 0.67 1.23
C TRP A 90 -1.32 2.10 1.09
N ARG A 91 -1.75 2.87 0.09
CA ARG A 91 -1.19 4.17 -0.34
C ARG A 91 -1.13 5.26 0.75
N PHE A 92 -1.95 5.12 1.78
CA PHE A 92 -1.98 6.05 2.92
C PHE A 92 -1.00 5.70 4.03
N GLY A 93 -0.19 4.66 3.88
CA GLY A 93 0.81 4.26 4.89
C GLY A 93 0.18 3.68 6.16
N VAL A 94 -1.05 3.19 6.06
CA VAL A 94 -1.79 2.55 7.14
C VAL A 94 -2.45 1.29 6.62
N ARG A 95 -2.85 0.38 7.51
CA ARG A 95 -3.61 -0.81 7.12
C ARG A 95 -4.96 -0.39 6.52
N PRO A 96 -5.46 -1.06 5.46
CA PRO A 96 -6.76 -0.75 4.85
C PRO A 96 -7.90 -0.75 5.88
N GLN A 97 -7.86 -1.67 6.85
CA GLN A 97 -8.84 -1.76 7.93
C GLN A 97 -8.79 -0.51 8.83
N THR A 98 -7.60 -0.05 9.19
CA THR A 98 -7.40 1.18 9.97
C THR A 98 -7.94 2.40 9.20
N TYR A 99 -7.65 2.52 7.91
CA TYR A 99 -8.17 3.60 7.08
C TYR A 99 -9.70 3.60 7.02
N ARG A 100 -10.32 2.43 6.81
CA ARG A 100 -11.79 2.28 6.79
C ARG A 100 -12.42 2.65 8.13
N ALA A 101 -11.83 2.21 9.24
CA ALA A 101 -12.30 2.54 10.59
C ALA A 101 -12.23 4.06 10.86
N VAL A 102 -11.09 4.69 10.54
CA VAL A 102 -10.92 6.14 10.67
C VAL A 102 -11.92 6.88 9.80
N ARG A 103 -12.05 6.52 8.52
CA ARG A 103 -13.02 7.15 7.61
C ARG A 103 -14.46 7.01 8.11
N ARG A 104 -14.85 5.82 8.60
CA ARG A 104 -16.19 5.63 9.19
C ARG A 104 -16.37 6.55 10.40
N ARG A 105 -15.40 6.64 11.30
CA ARG A 105 -15.50 7.48 12.51
C ARG A 105 -15.73 8.96 12.17
N PHE A 106 -15.01 9.50 11.18
CA PHE A 106 -15.08 10.93 10.86
C PHE A 106 -16.22 11.30 9.90
N PHE A 107 -16.64 10.38 9.03
CA PHE A 107 -17.59 10.66 7.95
C PHE A 107 -18.89 9.86 8.03
N ALA A 108 -19.11 9.04 9.06
CA ALA A 108 -20.40 8.39 9.24
C ALA A 108 -21.49 9.43 9.49
N PRO A 109 -22.69 9.25 8.93
CA PRO A 109 -23.83 10.10 9.25
C PRO A 109 -24.12 9.98 10.76
N LYS A 110 -24.38 11.11 11.41
CA LYS A 110 -24.84 11.12 12.80
C LYS A 110 -26.24 10.48 12.84
N PRO A 111 -26.52 9.57 13.79
CA PRO A 111 -27.87 9.04 13.93
C PRO A 111 -28.81 10.18 14.30
N LEU A 112 -29.83 10.40 13.48
CA LEU A 112 -30.92 11.31 13.82
C LEU A 112 -31.71 10.65 14.94
N ARG A 113 -31.69 11.24 16.14
CA ARG A 113 -32.62 10.87 17.21
C ARG A 113 -33.91 11.64 16.96
N LEU A 114 -34.94 10.94 16.49
CA LEU A 114 -36.30 11.44 16.50
C LEU A 114 -36.80 11.21 17.94
N LEU A 115 -36.88 12.30 18.72
CA LEU A 115 -37.58 12.35 20.00
C LEU A 115 -39.04 12.72 19.75
#